data_AF-X0X3D7-F1
#
_entry.id   AF-X0X3D7-F1
#
_cell.length_a   1.000
_cell.length_b   1.000
_cell.length_c   1.000
_cell.angle_alpha   90.00
_cell.angle_beta   90.00
_cell.angle_gamma   90.00
#
_symmetry.space_group_name_H-M   'P 1'
#
loop_
_entity.id
_entity.type
_entity.pdbx_description
1 polymer ?
#
loop_
_entity_poly.entity_id
_entity_poly.type
_entity_poly.pdbx_seq_one_letter_code
_entity_poly.pdbx_strand_id
1 'polypeptide(L)'
;NGIGPKTAAIVLLFSLGRPAFPVDTHIHRVTRRLGLIGPDVSVARAHDVLEDLLPADWYYPFHLNVIRHGREVCPARVPPKCTICPLQAWCDHYQEVVPPAACV
;
A
#
# COMPACT_ATOMS: atom_id res chain seq x y z
N ASN A 1 13.51 9.22 -22.66
CA ASN A 1 14.03 9.02 -21.29
C ASN A 1 13.12 8.02 -20.56
N GLY A 2 13.61 6.82 -20.22
CA GLY A 2 12.79 5.65 -19.82
C GLY A 2 12.77 5.32 -18.32
N ILE A 3 13.25 6.21 -17.45
CA ILE A 3 13.31 6.01 -16.00
C ILE A 3 12.34 6.99 -15.33
N GLY A 4 11.27 6.46 -14.75
CA GLY A 4 10.31 7.24 -13.97
C GLY A 4 10.60 7.21 -12.46
N PRO A 5 9.85 8.00 -11.65
CA PRO A 5 10.07 8.13 -10.21
C PRO A 5 10.09 6.80 -9.46
N LYS A 6 9.17 5.88 -9.78
CA LYS A 6 9.15 4.52 -9.21
C LYS A 6 10.47 3.79 -9.45
N THR A 7 10.95 3.75 -10.70
CA THR A 7 12.16 3.01 -11.06
C THR A 7 13.38 3.60 -10.37
N ALA A 8 13.47 4.93 -10.27
CA ALA A 8 14.53 5.60 -9.53
C ALA A 8 14.50 5.25 -8.04
N ALA A 9 13.32 5.28 -7.40
CA ALA A 9 13.14 4.94 -5.99
C ALA A 9 13.52 3.48 -5.69
N ILE A 10 13.20 2.54 -6.59
CA ILE A 10 13.63 1.14 -6.45
C ILE A 10 15.16 1.04 -6.40
N VAL A 11 15.88 1.69 -7.32
CA VAL A 11 17.35 1.64 -7.35
C VAL A 11 17.95 2.28 -6.09
N LEU A 12 17.43 3.43 -5.68
CA LEU A 12 17.87 4.14 -4.48
C LEU A 12 17.71 3.26 -3.23
N LEU A 13 16.54 2.65 -3.03
CA LEU A 13 16.24 1.87 -1.84
C LEU A 13 16.91 0.50 -1.84
N PHE A 14 16.75 -0.28 -2.91
CA PHE A 14 17.17 -1.69 -2.94
C PHE A 14 18.66 -1.87 -3.21
N SER A 15 19.26 -1.02 -4.05
CA SER A 15 20.64 -1.19 -4.49
C SER A 15 21.61 -0.25 -3.77
N LEU A 16 21.15 0.93 -3.36
CA LEU A 16 22.01 1.99 -2.79
C LEU A 16 21.75 2.25 -1.30
N GLY A 17 20.77 1.58 -0.69
CA GLY A 17 20.44 1.73 0.73
C GLY A 17 19.99 3.15 1.10
N ARG A 18 19.48 3.93 0.14
CA ARG A 18 19.00 5.30 0.35
C ARG A 18 17.48 5.29 0.55
N PRO A 19 16.96 6.02 1.54
CA PRO A 19 15.53 6.05 1.79
C PRO A 19 14.81 6.78 0.65
N ALA A 20 14.16 6.02 -0.22
CA ALA A 20 13.26 6.50 -1.26
C ALA A 20 12.15 5.46 -1.44
N PHE A 21 10.92 5.78 -1.07
CA PHE A 21 9.84 4.80 -1.01
C PHE A 21 9.21 4.58 -2.40
N PRO A 22 9.32 3.38 -2.99
CA PRO A 22 8.78 3.13 -4.32
C PRO A 22 7.29 2.78 -4.24
N VAL A 23 6.46 3.57 -4.91
CA VAL A 23 5.03 3.32 -5.05
C VAL A 23 4.73 2.68 -6.42
N ASP A 24 4.04 1.56 -6.39
CA ASP A 24 3.44 0.95 -7.58
C ASP A 24 1.93 0.74 -7.41
N THR A 25 1.29 0.05 -8.36
CA THR A 25 -0.15 -0.18 -8.34
C THR A 25 -0.62 -1.06 -7.18
N HIS A 26 0.22 -1.92 -6.61
CA HIS A 26 -0.11 -2.69 -5.41
C HIS A 26 0.00 -1.81 -4.17
N ILE A 27 1.12 -1.09 -4.02
CA ILE A 27 1.33 -0.16 -2.91
C ILE A 27 0.18 0.86 -2.85
N HIS A 28 -0.08 1.55 -3.96
CA HIS A 28 -1.12 2.59 -4.04
C HIS A 28 -2.51 2.04 -3.71
N ARG A 29 -2.89 0.90 -4.30
CA ARG A 29 -4.21 0.28 -4.04
C ARG A 29 -4.37 -0.17 -2.59
N VAL A 30 -3.38 -0.89 -2.05
CA VAL A 30 -3.49 -1.50 -0.72
C VAL A 30 -3.47 -0.42 0.35
N THR A 31 -2.55 0.54 0.28
CA THR A 31 -2.47 1.64 1.25
C THR A 31 -3.72 2.52 1.23
N ARG A 32 -4.32 2.76 0.05
CA ARG A 32 -5.60 3.46 -0.06
C ARG A 32 -6.77 2.65 0.52
N ARG A 33 -6.85 1.34 0.26
CA ARG A 33 -7.90 0.47 0.84
C ARG A 33 -7.80 0.35 2.35
N LEU A 34 -6.58 0.40 2.89
CA LEU A 34 -6.33 0.39 4.33
C LEU A 34 -6.58 1.74 5.00
N GLY A 35 -6.84 2.82 4.25
CA GLY A 35 -6.98 4.15 4.82
C GLY A 35 -5.68 4.85 5.19
N LEU A 36 -4.51 4.25 4.89
CA LEU A 36 -3.20 4.83 5.19
C LEU A 36 -2.93 6.09 4.36
N ILE A 37 -3.44 6.13 3.14
CA ILE A 37 -3.43 7.32 2.29
C ILE A 37 -4.87 7.69 1.92
N GLY A 38 -5.14 8.98 1.78
CA GLY A 38 -6.48 9.47 1.49
C GLY A 38 -7.05 8.96 0.15
N PRO A 39 -8.39 8.92 0.00
CA PRO A 39 -9.04 8.42 -1.19
C PRO A 39 -8.73 9.24 -2.45
N ASP A 40 -8.29 10.49 -2.35
CA ASP A 40 -7.99 11.29 -3.54
C ASP A 40 -6.48 11.41 -3.85
N VAL A 41 -5.65 10.66 -3.12
CA VAL A 41 -4.20 10.67 -3.32
C VAL A 41 -3.87 9.98 -4.65
N SER A 42 -3.27 10.73 -5.57
CA SER A 42 -2.77 10.21 -6.84
C SER A 42 -1.50 9.39 -6.65
N VAL A 43 -1.17 8.52 -7.62
CA VAL A 43 0.09 7.73 -7.58
C VAL A 43 1.31 8.64 -7.48
N ALA A 44 1.28 9.80 -8.15
CA ALA A 44 2.38 10.76 -8.11
C ALA A 44 2.59 11.34 -6.70
N ARG A 45 1.51 11.64 -5.99
CA ARG A 45 1.58 12.17 -4.61
C ARG A 45 1.80 11.11 -3.55
N ALA A 46 1.49 9.85 -3.85
CA ALA A 46 1.57 8.76 -2.88
C ALA A 46 3.00 8.48 -2.40
N HIS A 47 4.02 8.83 -3.21
CA HIS A 47 5.43 8.75 -2.77
C HIS A 47 5.64 9.65 -1.55
N ASP A 48 5.43 10.95 -1.69
CA ASP A 48 5.64 11.94 -0.63
C ASP A 48 4.81 11.60 0.63
N VAL A 49 3.53 11.26 0.45
CA VAL A 49 2.63 10.93 1.57
C VAL A 49 3.11 9.72 2.37
N LEU A 50 3.62 8.68 1.70
CA LEU A 50 4.08 7.47 2.37
C LEU A 50 5.47 7.65 2.99
N GLU A 51 6.31 8.51 2.41
CA GLU A 51 7.59 8.89 3.02
C GLU A 51 7.39 9.72 4.29
N ASP A 52 6.40 10.63 4.31
CA ASP A 52 6.07 11.41 5.51
C ASP A 52 5.43 10.55 6.62
N LEU A 53 4.70 9.48 6.24
CA LEU A 53 3.98 8.62 7.16
C LEU A 53 4.86 7.55 7.82
N LEU A 54 5.85 7.03 7.09
CA LEU A 54 6.62 5.85 7.51
C LEU A 54 8.02 6.22 7.99
N PRO A 55 8.53 5.57 9.04
CA PRO A 55 9.95 5.60 9.35
C PRO A 55 10.79 5.10 8.16
N ALA A 56 11.89 5.79 7.86
CA ALA A 56 12.73 5.49 6.69
C ALA A 56 13.31 4.06 6.70
N ASP A 57 13.59 3.51 7.88
CA ASP A 57 14.03 2.13 8.09
C ASP A 57 12.96 1.09 7.73
N TRP A 58 11.69 1.49 7.65
CA TRP A 58 10.59 0.61 7.29
C TRP A 58 10.35 0.52 5.79
N TYR A 59 10.93 1.41 4.97
CA TYR A 59 10.62 1.49 3.54
C TYR A 59 10.79 0.15 2.82
N TYR A 60 11.91 -0.53 3.06
CA TYR A 60 12.21 -1.82 2.46
C TYR A 60 11.24 -2.92 2.91
N PRO A 61 11.13 -3.25 4.22
CA PRO A 61 10.24 -4.32 4.67
C PRO A 61 8.76 -4.01 4.38
N PHE A 62 8.34 -2.75 4.55
CA PHE A 62 6.97 -2.34 4.25
C PHE A 62 6.64 -2.51 2.76
N HIS A 63 7.53 -2.07 1.86
CA HIS A 63 7.33 -2.25 0.43
C HIS A 63 7.11 -3.73 0.07
N LEU A 64 8.00 -4.63 0.50
CA LEU A 64 7.89 -6.06 0.21
C LEU A 64 6.60 -6.68 0.77
N ASN A 65 6.26 -6.35 2.02
CA ASN A 65 5.07 -6.89 2.68
C ASN A 65 3.78 -6.43 1.99
N VAL A 66 3.69 -5.16 1.59
CA VAL A 66 2.51 -4.63 0.91
C VAL A 66 2.39 -5.17 -0.52
N ILE A 67 3.49 -5.32 -1.27
CA ILE A 67 3.48 -5.98 -2.58
C ILE A 67 2.96 -7.42 -2.44
N ARG A 68 3.49 -8.20 -1.48
CA ARG A 68 3.07 -9.57 -1.24
C ARG A 68 1.59 -9.65 -0.88
N HIS A 69 1.16 -8.84 0.08
CA HIS A 69 -0.23 -8.76 0.50
C HIS A 69 -1.15 -8.39 -0.66
N GLY A 70 -0.78 -7.39 -1.46
CA GLY A 70 -1.53 -6.95 -2.64
C GLY A 70 -1.58 -7.99 -3.77
N ARG A 71 -0.71 -8.99 -3.78
CA ARG A 71 -0.75 -10.10 -4.74
C ARG A 71 -1.57 -11.28 -4.22
N GLU A 72 -1.34 -11.67 -2.98
CA GLU A 72 -1.84 -12.95 -2.42
C GLU A 72 -3.23 -12.81 -1.77
N VAL A 73 -3.51 -11.66 -1.16
CA VAL A 73 -4.68 -11.42 -0.30
C VAL A 73 -5.58 -10.30 -0.82
N CYS A 74 -5.00 -9.18 -1.30
CA CYS A 74 -5.73 -7.99 -1.76
C CYS A 74 -5.52 -7.70 -3.27
N PRO A 75 -5.86 -8.65 -4.18
CA PRO A 75 -5.73 -8.46 -5.62
C PRO A 75 -6.65 -7.35 -6.16
N ALA A 76 -6.32 -6.84 -7.35
CA ALA A 76 -7.09 -5.79 -8.03
C ALA A 76 -8.24 -6.33 -8.89
N ARG A 77 -8.04 -7.48 -9.55
CA ARG A 77 -8.92 -7.97 -10.63
C ARG A 77 -9.99 -8.97 -10.18
N VAL A 78 -9.90 -9.46 -8.94
CA VAL A 78 -10.86 -10.36 -8.32
C VAL A 78 -11.21 -9.83 -6.93
N PRO A 79 -12.34 -10.24 -6.33
CA PRO A 79 -12.67 -9.84 -4.97
C PRO A 79 -11.48 -10.12 -4.02
N PRO A 80 -11.08 -9.14 -3.18
CA PRO A 80 -10.03 -9.38 -2.20
C PRO A 80 -10.47 -10.47 -1.23
N LYS A 81 -9.52 -11.29 -0.77
CA LYS A 81 -9.76 -12.39 0.17
C LYS A 81 -9.90 -11.85 1.59
N CYS A 82 -10.85 -10.94 1.79
CA CYS A 82 -10.99 -10.21 3.06
C CYS A 82 -11.21 -11.13 4.25
N THR A 83 -11.90 -12.27 4.08
CA THR A 83 -12.16 -13.24 5.16
C THR A 83 -10.91 -13.82 5.81
N ILE A 84 -9.80 -13.93 5.07
CA ILE A 84 -8.50 -14.41 5.58
C ILE A 84 -7.50 -13.26 5.79
N CYS A 85 -7.90 -12.02 5.56
CA CYS A 85 -7.00 -10.87 5.66
C CYS A 85 -6.72 -10.55 7.13
N PRO A 86 -5.45 -10.49 7.56
CA PRO A 86 -5.13 -10.17 8.95
C PRO A 86 -5.37 -8.69 9.29
N LEU A 87 -5.64 -7.85 8.29
CA LEU A 87 -5.81 -6.40 8.44
C LEU A 87 -7.27 -5.95 8.50
N GLN A 88 -8.23 -6.87 8.59
CA GLN A 88 -9.68 -6.56 8.59
C GLN A 88 -10.06 -5.47 9.61
N ALA A 89 -9.52 -5.56 10.83
CA ALA A 89 -9.82 -4.62 11.91
C ALA A 89 -9.32 -3.19 11.66
N TRP A 90 -8.37 -3.01 10.73
CA TRP A 90 -7.74 -1.72 10.38
C TRP A 90 -7.94 -1.35 8.91
N CYS A 91 -8.87 -1.99 8.21
CA CYS A 91 -9.05 -1.80 6.78
C CYS A 91 -10.36 -1.05 6.50
N ASP A 92 -10.26 0.24 6.20
CA ASP A 92 -11.42 1.09 5.87
C ASP A 92 -12.30 0.47 4.78
N HIS A 93 -11.70 -0.04 3.71
CA HIS A 93 -12.43 -0.70 2.63
C HIS A 93 -13.23 -1.92 3.11
N TYR A 94 -12.71 -2.69 4.07
CA TYR A 94 -13.45 -3.84 4.61
C TYR A 94 -14.64 -3.37 5.46
N GLN A 95 -14.44 -2.36 6.30
CA GLN A 95 -15.49 -1.81 7.17
C GLN A 95 -16.62 -1.15 6.37
N GLU A 96 -16.31 -0.54 5.22
CA GLU A 96 -17.29 0.03 4.30
C GLU A 96 -18.12 -1.05 3.59
N VAL A 97 -17.47 -2.14 3.15
CA VAL A 97 -18.12 -3.20 2.34
C VAL A 97 -18.83 -4.23 3.22
N VAL A 98 -18.35 -4.46 4.44
CA VAL A 98 -18.94 -5.37 5.42
C VAL A 98 -19.35 -4.56 6.64
N PRO A 99 -20.57 -3.98 6.66
CA PRO A 99 -21.04 -3.24 7.81
C PRO A 99 -21.02 -4.14 9.05
N PRO A 100 -20.73 -3.59 10.24
CA PRO A 100 -20.73 -4.36 11.48
C PRO A 100 -22.08 -5.06 11.62
N ALA A 101 -22.06 -6.33 12.04
CA ALA A 101 -23.28 -7.05 12.36
C ALA A 101 -24.08 -6.19 13.33
N ALA A 102 -25.27 -5.75 12.90
CA ALA A 102 -26.17 -5.00 13.76
C ALA A 102 -26.32 -5.80 15.07
N CYS A 103 -25.99 -5.18 16.19
CA CYS A 103 -26.25 -5.76 17.50
C CYS A 103 -27.76 -5.96 17.60
N VAL A 104 -28.20 -7.22 17.60
CA VAL A 104 -29.59 -7.62 17.88
C VAL A 104 -29.76 -7.77 19.38
#